data_AF-A0A1V6AIG9-F1
#
_entry.id   AF-A0A1V6AIG9-F1
#
_cell.length_a   1.000
_cell.length_b   1.000
_cell.length_c   1.000
_cell.angle_alpha   90.00
_cell.angle_beta   90.00
_cell.angle_gamma   90.00
#
_symmetry.space_group_name_H-M   'P 1'
#
loop_
_entity.id
_entity.type
_entity.pdbx_description
1 polymer ?
#
loop_
_entity_poly.entity_id
_entity_poly.type
_entity_poly.pdbx_seq_one_letter_code
_entity_poly.pdbx_strand_id
1 'polypeptide(L)'
;MMTIEEFIERDEGRRLEVYYCPSGAKTIGVGHNIDALGLPPGVKGHLTVNGAITDEMADYLLKEDIKIAEGDAKAIYRNFGRMNED
;
A
#
# COMPACT_ATOMS: atom_id res chain seq x y z
N MET A 1 9.83 -17.10 -8.65
CA MET A 1 9.58 -15.73 -9.12
C MET A 1 8.90 -15.02 -7.96
N MET A 2 9.48 -13.91 -7.50
CA MET A 2 8.91 -13.11 -6.40
C MET A 2 7.66 -12.39 -6.92
N THR A 3 6.61 -12.28 -6.12
CA THR A 3 5.42 -11.49 -6.51
C THR A 3 5.70 -10.00 -6.36
N ILE A 4 4.85 -9.16 -6.96
CA ILE A 4 4.96 -7.71 -6.80
C ILE A 4 4.76 -7.27 -5.35
N GLU A 5 3.87 -7.94 -4.61
CA GLU A 5 3.64 -7.70 -3.19
C GLU A 5 4.90 -8.00 -2.36
N GLU A 6 5.52 -9.16 -2.60
CA GLU A 6 6.76 -9.56 -1.92
C GLU A 6 7.92 -8.60 -2.25
N PHE A 7 7.99 -8.12 -3.50
CA PHE A 7 8.98 -7.14 -3.92
C PHE A 7 8.81 -5.80 -3.20
N ILE A 8 7.57 -5.29 -3.15
CA ILE A 8 7.28 -4.02 -2.47
C ILE A 8 7.51 -4.14 -0.97
N GLU A 9 7.06 -5.24 -0.35
CA GLU A 9 7.24 -5.45 1.09
C GLU A 9 8.72 -5.56 1.49
N ARG A 10 9.56 -6.14 0.63
CA ARG A 10 11.02 -6.18 0.85
C ARG A 10 11.62 -4.77 0.92
N ASP A 11 11.16 -3.86 0.08
CA ASP A 11 11.77 -2.53 -0.07
C ASP A 11 11.17 -1.49 0.92
N GLU A 12 9.86 -1.57 1.18
CA GLU A 12 9.16 -0.65 2.10
C GLU A 12 9.19 -1.12 3.57
N GLY A 13 9.20 -2.45 3.76
CA GLY A 13 8.97 -3.08 5.05
C GLY A 13 7.51 -2.99 5.52
N ARG A 14 7.14 -3.89 6.45
CA ARG A 14 5.82 -3.94 7.07
C ARG A 14 5.80 -3.26 8.43
N ARG A 15 4.81 -2.38 8.67
CA ARG A 15 4.55 -1.74 9.97
C ARG A 15 3.06 -1.71 10.27
N LEU A 16 2.64 -2.42 11.32
CA LEU A 16 1.23 -2.52 11.71
C LEU A 16 0.71 -1.30 12.51
N GLU A 17 1.62 -0.46 13.01
CA GLU A 17 1.32 0.80 13.66
C GLU A 17 1.57 1.97 12.72
N VAL A 18 0.86 3.09 12.94
CA VAL A 18 1.07 4.32 12.18
C VAL A 18 2.49 4.84 12.44
N TYR A 19 3.21 5.14 11.38
CA TYR A 19 4.53 5.76 11.42
C TYR A 19 4.58 6.97 10.47
N TYR A 20 5.65 7.76 10.58
CA TYR A 20 5.96 8.77 9.59
C TYR A 20 7.04 8.24 8.65
N CYS A 21 6.78 8.26 7.35
CA CYS A 21 7.79 7.92 6.35
C CYS A 21 8.88 9.03 6.31
N PRO A 22 10.02 8.80 5.63
CA PRO A 22 11.08 9.81 5.50
C PRO A 22 10.61 11.16 4.93
N SER A 23 9.54 11.16 4.13
CA SER A 23 8.92 12.35 3.55
C SER A 23 7.95 13.07 4.50
N GLY A 24 7.74 12.56 5.72
CA GLY A 24 6.91 13.16 6.75
C GLY A 24 5.40 12.89 6.64
N ALA A 25 4.95 12.01 5.73
CA ALA A 25 3.56 11.60 5.62
C ALA A 25 3.21 10.50 6.64
N LYS A 26 1.96 10.46 7.11
CA LYS A 26 1.46 9.34 7.92
C LYS A 26 1.29 8.10 7.06
N THR A 27 1.87 7.01 7.51
CA THR A 27 1.97 5.76 6.76
C THR A 27 1.67 4.55 7.66
N ILE A 28 1.14 3.47 7.08
CA ILE A 28 0.87 2.20 7.77
C ILE A 28 0.96 1.02 6.80
N GLY A 29 1.01 -0.21 7.32
CA GLY A 29 1.08 -1.43 6.53
C GLY A 29 2.39 -1.51 5.76
N VAL A 30 2.30 -1.72 4.45
CA VAL A 30 3.43 -1.71 3.52
C VAL A 30 3.36 -0.43 2.69
N GLY A 31 3.87 0.67 3.23
CA GLY A 31 3.96 1.95 2.52
C GLY A 31 2.64 2.72 2.28
N HIS A 32 1.51 2.32 2.87
CA HIS A 32 0.21 2.95 2.60
C HIS A 32 0.14 4.38 3.16
N ASN A 33 -0.01 5.39 2.28
CA ASN A 33 -0.05 6.80 2.66
C ASN A 33 -1.46 7.22 3.12
N ILE A 34 -1.65 7.33 4.44
CA ILE A 34 -2.92 7.68 5.08
C ILE A 34 -3.34 9.12 4.74
N ASP A 35 -2.39 10.04 4.64
CA ASP A 35 -2.72 11.46 4.40
C ASP A 35 -3.24 11.69 2.98
N ALA A 36 -2.80 10.88 2.01
CA ALA A 36 -3.22 10.97 0.62
C ALA A 36 -4.46 10.11 0.31
N LEU A 37 -4.50 8.87 0.81
CA LEU A 37 -5.50 7.86 0.43
C LEU A 37 -6.58 7.64 1.51
N GLY A 38 -6.32 8.10 2.74
CA GLY A 38 -7.18 7.81 3.88
C GLY A 38 -7.03 6.37 4.37
N LEU A 39 -8.04 5.88 5.09
CA LEU A 39 -8.14 4.47 5.46
C LEU A 39 -9.57 3.98 5.22
N PRO A 40 -9.77 2.76 4.70
CA PRO A 40 -11.08 2.13 4.61
C PRO A 40 -11.77 2.09 5.99
N PRO A 41 -13.10 2.31 6.08
CA PRO A 41 -13.78 2.44 7.37
C PRO A 41 -13.55 1.27 8.35
N GLY A 42 -13.50 0.03 7.86
CA GLY A 42 -13.23 -1.15 8.68
C GLY A 42 -11.81 -1.16 9.26
N VAL A 43 -10.81 -0.83 8.45
CA VAL A 43 -9.40 -0.73 8.88
C VAL A 43 -9.23 0.43 9.87
N LYS A 44 -9.81 1.60 9.56
CA LYS A 44 -9.77 2.77 10.44
C LYS A 44 -10.42 2.48 11.80
N GLY A 45 -11.58 1.83 11.80
CA GLY A 45 -12.27 1.44 13.02
C GLY A 45 -11.44 0.49 13.87
N HIS A 46 -10.86 -0.54 13.26
CA HIS A 46 -9.98 -1.47 13.94
C HIS A 46 -8.73 -0.80 14.52
N LEU A 47 -8.05 0.03 13.73
CA LEU A 47 -6.87 0.79 14.17
C LEU A 47 -7.20 1.72 15.35
N THR A 48 -8.34 2.40 15.31
CA THR A 48 -8.77 3.31 16.39
C THR A 48 -8.96 2.57 17.72
N VAL A 49 -9.47 1.34 17.67
CA VAL A 49 -9.74 0.53 18.87
C VAL A 49 -8.47 -0.15 19.38
N ASN A 50 -7.63 -0.67 18.49
CA ASN A 50 -6.54 -1.58 18.86
C ASN A 50 -5.15 -0.91 18.82
N GLY A 51 -5.01 0.27 18.22
CA GLY A 51 -3.73 0.98 18.07
C GLY A 51 -2.83 0.46 16.93
N ALA A 52 -3.14 -0.72 16.39
CA ALA A 52 -2.49 -1.32 15.23
C ALA A 52 -3.52 -1.98 14.30
N ILE A 53 -3.11 -2.27 13.06
CA ILE A 53 -3.86 -3.12 12.12
C ILE A 53 -3.36 -4.57 12.17
N THR A 54 -4.10 -5.49 11.56
CA THR A 54 -3.63 -6.88 11.40
C THR A 54 -2.82 -7.05 10.12
N ASP A 55 -2.10 -8.16 10.00
CA ASP A 55 -1.40 -8.53 8.76
C ASP A 55 -2.34 -8.61 7.56
N GLU A 56 -3.54 -9.17 7.72
CA GLU A 56 -4.52 -9.25 6.64
C GLU A 56 -5.02 -7.88 6.20
N MET A 57 -5.10 -6.93 7.13
CA MET A 57 -5.44 -5.54 6.80
C MET A 57 -4.30 -4.85 6.06
N ALA A 58 -3.04 -5.12 6.43
CA ALA A 58 -1.89 -4.62 5.70
C ALA A 58 -1.83 -5.18 4.27
N ASP A 59 -2.06 -6.49 4.10
CA ASP A 59 -2.14 -7.15 2.79
C ASP A 59 -3.28 -6.58 1.95
N TYR A 60 -4.43 -6.30 2.57
CA TYR A 60 -5.56 -5.69 1.91
C TYR A 60 -5.21 -4.29 1.38
N LEU A 61 -4.58 -3.43 2.21
CA LEU A 61 -4.15 -2.10 1.78
C LEU A 61 -3.15 -2.18 0.63
N LEU A 62 -2.13 -3.03 0.73
CA LEU A 62 -1.12 -3.21 -0.32
C LEU A 62 -1.76 -3.62 -1.66
N LYS A 63 -2.73 -4.55 -1.63
CA LYS A 63 -3.45 -4.97 -2.85
C LYS A 63 -4.27 -3.85 -3.46
N GLU A 64 -4.89 -2.98 -2.65
CA GLU A 64 -5.64 -1.83 -3.17
C GLU A 64 -4.69 -0.78 -3.75
N ASP A 65 -3.56 -0.50 -3.09
CA ASP A 65 -2.55 0.45 -3.57
C ASP A 65 -1.95 0.02 -4.91
N ILE A 66 -1.64 -1.28 -5.08
CA ILE A 66 -1.17 -1.84 -6.36
C ILE A 66 -2.22 -1.67 -7.46
N LYS A 67 -3.49 -1.95 -7.17
CA LYS A 67 -4.57 -1.76 -8.16
C LYS A 67 -4.71 -0.31 -8.59
N ILE A 68 -4.62 0.64 -7.66
CA ILE A 68 -4.65 2.08 -7.94
C ILE A 68 -3.46 2.45 -8.83
N ALA A 69 -2.24 2.06 -8.42
CA ALA A 69 -1.02 2.35 -9.16
C ALA A 69 -1.06 1.78 -10.59
N GLU A 70 -1.52 0.54 -10.76
CA GLU A 70 -1.71 -0.05 -12.09
C GLU A 70 -2.75 0.71 -12.92
N GLY A 71 -3.87 1.10 -12.31
CA GLY A 71 -4.94 1.85 -12.97
C GLY A 71 -4.44 3.20 -13.49
N ASP A 72 -3.73 3.94 -12.63
CA ASP A 72 -3.15 5.23 -12.96
C ASP A 72 -2.07 5.10 -14.06
N ALA A 73 -1.20 4.09 -13.95
CA ALA A 73 -0.17 3.85 -14.96
C ALA A 73 -0.78 3.51 -16.33
N LYS A 74 -1.85 2.71 -16.37
CA LYS A 74 -2.62 2.41 -17.61
C LYS A 74 -3.28 3.67 -18.18
N ALA A 75 -3.74 4.60 -17.34
CA ALA A 75 -4.34 5.85 -17.77
C ALA A 75 -3.31 6.83 -18.36
N ILE A 76 -2.10 6.89 -17.79
CA ILE A 76 -1.02 7.78 -18.23
C ILE A 76 -0.32 7.22 -19.47
N TYR A 77 -0.06 5.91 -19.50
CA TYR A 77 0.73 5.27 -20.55
C TYR A 77 -0.09 4.29 -21.37
N ARG A 78 -0.46 4.70 -22.59
CA ARG A 78 -1.34 3.95 -23.50
C ARG A 78 -0.80 2.57 -23.91
N ASN A 79 0.51 2.33 -23.78
CA ASN A 79 1.17 1.05 -24.08
C ASN A 79 1.59 0.28 -22.82
N PHE A 80 1.00 0.55 -21.64
CA PHE A 80 1.38 -0.08 -20.37
C PHE A 80 1.40 -1.61 -20.44
N GLY A 81 0.41 -2.23 -21.10
CA GLY A 81 0.36 -3.69 -21.28
C GLY A 81 1.39 -4.28 -22.26
N ARG A 82 2.29 -3.46 -22.82
CA ARG A 82 3.38 -3.88 -23.71
C ARG A 82 4.77 -3.68 -23.09
N MET A 83 4.82 -3.23 -21.84
CA MET A 83 6.07 -3.18 -21.10
C MET A 83 6.44 -4.60 -20.69
N ASN A 84 7.65 -5.04 -21.00
CA ASN A 84 8.16 -6.33 -20.56
C ASN A 84 8.78 -6.18 -19.17
N GLU A 85 8.69 -7.24 -18.38
CA GLU A 85 9.53 -7.44 -17.20
C GLU A 85 10.91 -7.88 -17.68
N ASP A 86 11.83 -6.92 -17.87
CA ASP A 86 13.24 -7.20 -18.18
C ASP A 86 14.05 -7.55 -16.91
#